data_AF-A0A4V2SC54-F1
#
_entry.id   AF-A0A4V2SC54-F1
#
_cell.length_a   1.000
_cell.length_b   1.000
_cell.length_c   1.000
_cell.angle_alpha   90.00
_cell.angle_beta   90.00
_cell.angle_gamma   90.00
#
_symmetry.space_group_name_H-M   'P 1'
#
loop_
_entity.id
_entity.type
_entity.pdbx_description
1 polymer ?
#
loop_
_entity_poly.entity_id
_entity_poly.type
_entity_poly.pdbx_seq_one_letter_code
_entity_poly.pdbx_strand_id
1 'polypeptide(L)'
;MTEVVEGVAIGMVNEDETKCPFDHETPTPPKVDNDLIGVGGTLARKMKNGSSTHLYSKLREDQSPILNPRDIPGHALHKKGSRKPRPVLLNIRKDATSKLYQHAYPVTCAAHHCIPAQESLKRSQLLEFMVKKNDSEDLKDDSFSNGVVWADVGYDVNGVENGVFLPGNYAVGGGRGGMGVWEGDDSNEDDDVEYPDDVGVDVDLNEGAVGAMDGLADGGPIIDGAPSSNRLSGANFQADPNNRKWRYVSLAMKLTRAQFHDRHEPYSNYVLEHLEKIHANYLLLKEKQVDEKNCPDCKEKAKKIKDLGVPTPFGLVARLNGLSASLRGYLSGGRWSDKLYTSDWVLAHVRNRQGGGG
;
A
#
# COMPACT_ATOMS: atom_id res chain seq x y z
N MET A 1 14.75 -8.84 -27.69
CA MET A 1 14.03 -8.37 -26.50
C MET A 1 14.21 -6.87 -26.43
N THR A 2 13.22 -6.13 -26.88
CA THR A 2 13.19 -4.67 -26.75
C THR A 2 12.81 -4.39 -25.30
N GLU A 3 13.77 -4.01 -24.47
CA GLU A 3 13.46 -3.39 -23.18
C GLU A 3 12.69 -2.10 -23.49
N VAL A 4 11.36 -2.18 -23.39
CA VAL A 4 10.53 -1.00 -23.27
C VAL A 4 10.81 -0.46 -21.86
N VAL A 5 11.89 0.31 -21.74
CA VAL A 5 12.05 1.28 -20.67
C VAL A 5 10.99 2.35 -20.96
N GLU A 6 9.73 2.02 -20.71
CA GLU A 6 8.71 3.03 -20.45
C GLU A 6 9.16 3.70 -19.16
N GLY A 7 10.03 4.70 -19.31
CA GLY A 7 10.17 5.75 -18.33
C GLY A 7 8.79 6.37 -18.21
N VAL A 8 7.96 5.82 -17.32
CA VAL A 8 6.83 6.56 -16.79
C VAL A 8 7.47 7.84 -16.30
N ALA A 9 7.18 8.94 -16.98
CA ALA A 9 7.67 10.27 -16.63
C ALA A 9 6.99 10.66 -15.31
N ILE A 10 7.40 10.02 -14.22
CA ILE A 10 6.97 10.33 -12.86
C ILE A 10 7.70 11.63 -12.53
N GLY A 11 7.08 12.74 -12.94
CA GLY A 11 7.54 14.09 -12.62
C GLY A 11 8.62 14.66 -13.54
N MET A 12 8.59 14.40 -14.85
CA MET A 12 9.27 15.36 -15.75
C MET A 12 8.53 16.69 -15.62
N VAL A 13 9.21 17.61 -14.95
CA VAL A 13 8.88 19.04 -14.91
C VAL A 13 8.74 19.48 -16.36
N ASN A 14 7.53 19.84 -16.78
CA ASN A 14 7.42 20.64 -17.99
C ASN A 14 8.16 21.94 -17.67
N GLU A 15 9.26 22.21 -18.38
CA GLU A 15 10.00 23.48 -18.28
C GLU A 15 9.08 24.69 -18.59
N ASP A 16 7.91 24.43 -19.16
CA ASP A 16 6.82 25.38 -19.42
C ASP A 16 5.94 25.72 -18.18
N GLU A 17 6.21 25.21 -16.97
CA GLU A 17 5.55 25.71 -15.75
C GLU A 17 6.13 27.07 -15.32
N THR A 18 6.03 28.08 -16.18
CA THR A 18 6.28 29.49 -15.81
C THR A 18 5.21 30.06 -14.89
N LYS A 19 4.09 29.34 -14.70
CA LYS A 19 2.99 29.76 -13.83
C LYS A 19 3.32 29.49 -12.36
N CYS A 20 3.10 30.49 -11.51
CA CYS A 20 3.25 30.36 -10.07
C CYS A 20 2.36 29.22 -9.52
N PRO A 21 2.91 28.24 -8.77
CA PRO A 21 2.15 27.10 -8.27
C PRO A 21 1.40 27.39 -6.96
N PHE A 22 1.58 28.58 -6.40
CA PHE A 22 1.07 28.98 -5.08
C PHE A 22 -0.31 29.64 -5.23
N ASP A 23 -1.26 29.33 -4.33
CA ASP A 23 -2.61 29.86 -4.43
C ASP A 23 -2.66 31.37 -4.18
N HIS A 24 -3.23 32.13 -5.12
CA HIS A 24 -3.41 33.57 -5.01
C HIS A 24 -4.87 34.00 -4.85
N GLU A 25 -5.82 33.07 -4.99
CA GLU A 25 -7.25 33.38 -4.93
C GLU A 25 -7.75 33.55 -3.50
N THR A 26 -7.02 33.00 -2.52
CA THR A 26 -7.39 33.13 -1.11
C THR A 26 -6.61 34.30 -0.46
N PRO A 27 -7.21 35.49 -0.25
CA PRO A 27 -6.52 36.66 0.27
C PRO A 27 -6.13 36.55 1.75
N THR A 28 -6.72 35.57 2.45
CA THR A 28 -6.45 35.19 3.84
C THR A 28 -6.19 33.69 3.89
N PRO A 29 -5.32 33.20 4.78
CA PRO A 29 -5.11 31.76 4.91
C PRO A 29 -6.43 31.05 5.23
N PRO A 30 -6.82 30.00 4.48
CA PRO A 30 -7.99 29.22 4.83
C PRO A 30 -7.70 28.38 6.08
N LYS A 31 -8.75 28.02 6.81
CA LYS A 31 -8.65 27.02 7.88
C LYS A 31 -8.84 25.63 7.26
N VAL A 32 -7.74 24.91 7.15
CA VAL A 32 -7.67 23.51 6.75
C VAL A 32 -6.50 22.91 7.52
N ASP A 33 -6.66 21.69 7.99
CA ASP A 33 -5.67 20.97 8.79
C ASP A 33 -5.27 19.71 8.01
N ASN A 34 -4.05 19.19 8.19
CA ASN A 34 -3.66 17.90 7.60
C ASN A 34 -4.14 16.72 8.47
N ASP A 35 -4.06 15.50 7.92
CA ASP A 35 -4.14 14.23 8.66
C ASP A 35 -2.96 13.36 8.19
N LEU A 36 -1.79 13.53 8.81
CA LEU A 36 -0.54 12.90 8.38
C LEU A 36 -0.20 11.61 9.13
N ILE A 37 -1.02 11.19 10.09
CA ILE A 37 -0.80 9.95 10.84
C ILE A 37 -1.40 8.77 10.06
N GLY A 38 -0.55 8.00 9.39
CA GLY A 38 -0.98 6.81 8.65
C GLY A 38 -1.45 5.68 9.56
N VAL A 39 -2.72 5.28 9.44
CA VAL A 39 -3.30 4.15 10.20
C VAL A 39 -4.04 3.22 9.24
N GLY A 40 -3.59 1.97 9.13
CA GLY A 40 -4.12 1.00 8.16
C GLY A 40 -5.63 0.75 8.28
N GLY A 41 -6.16 0.63 9.50
CA GLY A 41 -7.60 0.48 9.73
C GLY A 41 -8.41 1.72 9.32
N THR A 42 -7.89 2.92 9.58
CA THR A 42 -8.51 4.18 9.15
C THR A 42 -8.50 4.30 7.62
N LEU A 43 -7.36 4.00 6.97
CA LEU A 43 -7.26 3.95 5.51
C LEU A 43 -8.27 2.97 4.91
N ALA A 44 -8.37 1.74 5.43
CA ALA A 44 -9.34 0.75 4.93
C ALA A 44 -10.79 1.27 5.00
N ARG A 45 -11.17 1.93 6.10
CA ARG A 45 -12.50 2.53 6.26
C ARG A 45 -12.72 3.70 5.30
N LYS A 46 -11.75 4.61 5.15
CA LYS A 46 -11.83 5.76 4.25
C LYS A 46 -11.87 5.33 2.78
N MET A 47 -11.11 4.30 2.40
CA MET A 47 -11.18 3.67 1.07
C MET A 47 -12.57 3.13 0.77
N LYS A 48 -13.17 2.38 1.71
CA LYS A 48 -14.54 1.84 1.56
C LYS A 48 -15.59 2.94 1.41
N ASN A 49 -15.37 4.08 2.06
CA ASN A 49 -16.30 5.21 2.05
C ASN A 49 -16.04 6.22 0.93
N GLY A 50 -14.97 6.06 0.13
CA GLY A 50 -14.59 7.04 -0.90
C GLY A 50 -14.16 8.39 -0.31
N SER A 51 -13.53 8.40 0.87
CA SER A 51 -13.05 9.65 1.48
C SER A 51 -11.75 10.12 0.81
N SER A 52 -11.75 11.33 0.27
CA SER A 52 -10.62 11.91 -0.46
C SER A 52 -9.41 12.23 0.43
N THR A 53 -8.21 12.19 -0.14
CA THR A 53 -6.98 12.74 0.44
C THR A 53 -6.98 14.28 0.48
N HIS A 54 -7.85 14.95 -0.29
CA HIS A 54 -7.92 16.41 -0.36
C HIS A 54 -8.94 16.97 0.65
N LEU A 55 -8.47 17.62 1.72
CA LEU A 55 -9.33 18.17 2.78
C LEU A 55 -9.81 19.60 2.50
N TYR A 56 -9.12 20.35 1.63
CA TYR A 56 -9.57 21.66 1.20
C TYR A 56 -10.82 21.58 0.30
N SER A 57 -11.95 22.00 0.83
CA SER A 57 -13.28 21.79 0.22
C SER A 57 -13.47 22.36 -1.18
N LYS A 58 -12.73 23.41 -1.57
CA LYS A 58 -12.83 24.00 -2.93
C LYS A 58 -12.24 23.12 -4.03
N LEU A 59 -11.29 22.25 -3.68
CA LEU A 59 -10.58 21.37 -4.61
C LEU A 59 -10.84 19.89 -4.33
N ARG A 60 -11.63 19.59 -3.29
CA ARG A 60 -12.00 18.22 -2.96
C ARG A 60 -12.96 17.67 -4.01
N GLU A 61 -12.60 16.51 -4.55
CA GLU A 61 -13.43 15.76 -5.48
C GLU A 61 -14.03 14.53 -4.80
N ASP A 62 -15.23 14.15 -5.24
CA ASP A 62 -15.84 12.89 -4.81
C ASP A 62 -15.03 11.72 -5.35
N GLN A 63 -14.72 10.76 -4.48
CA GLN A 63 -13.93 9.60 -4.85
C GLN A 63 -14.78 8.35 -4.89
N SER A 64 -14.50 7.50 -5.88
CA SER A 64 -15.09 6.16 -5.91
C SER A 64 -14.51 5.32 -4.78
N PRO A 65 -15.35 4.54 -4.07
CA PRO A 65 -14.86 3.67 -3.02
C PRO A 65 -13.97 2.58 -3.62
N ILE A 66 -12.87 2.26 -2.92
CA ILE A 66 -12.06 1.08 -3.21
C ILE A 66 -12.48 0.00 -2.22
N LEU A 67 -13.06 -1.09 -2.74
CA LEU A 67 -13.54 -2.21 -1.94
C LEU A 67 -12.42 -3.21 -1.68
N ASN A 68 -12.51 -3.91 -0.55
CA ASN A 68 -11.63 -5.04 -0.28
C ASN A 68 -11.89 -6.14 -1.35
N PRO A 69 -10.85 -6.80 -1.88
CA PRO A 69 -11.02 -7.82 -2.92
C PRO A 69 -12.00 -8.96 -2.56
N ARG A 70 -12.19 -9.29 -1.27
CA ARG A 70 -13.20 -10.27 -0.85
C ARG A 70 -14.65 -9.79 -1.03
N ASP A 71 -14.85 -8.48 -1.03
CA ASP A 71 -16.17 -7.83 -1.09
C ASP A 71 -16.60 -7.52 -2.54
N ILE A 72 -15.73 -7.71 -3.54
CA ILE A 72 -16.01 -7.39 -4.95
C ILE A 72 -16.66 -8.59 -5.64
N PRO A 73 -17.94 -8.50 -6.09
CA PRO A 73 -18.57 -9.58 -6.84
C PRO A 73 -17.75 -9.99 -8.07
N GLY A 74 -17.52 -11.30 -8.22
CA GLY A 74 -16.73 -11.85 -9.33
C GLY A 74 -15.20 -11.86 -9.10
N HIS A 75 -14.70 -11.22 -8.04
CA HIS A 75 -13.28 -11.33 -7.68
C HIS A 75 -12.93 -12.74 -7.19
N ALA A 76 -11.67 -13.17 -7.37
CA ALA A 76 -11.24 -14.53 -7.03
C ALA A 76 -11.35 -14.86 -5.53
N LEU A 77 -11.25 -13.84 -4.67
CA LEU A 77 -11.46 -13.98 -3.22
C LEU A 77 -12.93 -13.88 -2.80
N HIS A 78 -13.83 -13.44 -3.68
CA HIS A 78 -15.23 -13.26 -3.34
C HIS A 78 -15.98 -14.59 -3.32
N LYS A 79 -16.68 -14.88 -2.22
CA LYS A 79 -17.51 -16.07 -2.05
C LYS A 79 -18.97 -15.65 -1.87
N LYS A 80 -19.83 -16.00 -2.84
CA LYS A 80 -21.26 -15.63 -2.80
C LYS A 80 -21.93 -16.22 -1.56
N GLY A 81 -22.63 -15.39 -0.79
CA GLY A 81 -23.34 -15.82 0.42
C GLY A 81 -22.44 -16.07 1.63
N SER A 82 -21.15 -15.69 1.58
CA SER A 82 -20.24 -15.77 2.71
C SER A 82 -19.50 -14.45 2.91
N ARG A 83 -19.27 -14.07 4.17
CA ARG A 83 -18.34 -12.98 4.52
C ARG A 83 -16.87 -13.44 4.49
N LYS A 84 -16.63 -14.75 4.41
CA LYS A 84 -15.30 -15.35 4.45
C LYS A 84 -14.68 -15.32 3.04
N PRO A 85 -13.41 -14.90 2.89
CA PRO A 85 -12.73 -14.93 1.59
C PRO A 85 -12.47 -16.37 1.14
N ARG A 86 -12.34 -16.60 -0.17
CA ARG A 86 -11.87 -17.90 -0.66
C ARG A 86 -10.44 -18.19 -0.19
N PRO A 87 -10.16 -19.40 0.31
CA PRO A 87 -8.83 -19.75 0.78
C PRO A 87 -7.88 -20.12 -0.37
N VAL A 88 -6.59 -20.12 -0.04
CA VAL A 88 -5.56 -20.87 -0.75
C VAL A 88 -5.58 -22.31 -0.30
N LEU A 89 -5.54 -23.25 -1.24
CA LEU A 89 -5.50 -24.69 -0.95
C LEU A 89 -4.10 -25.23 -1.22
N LEU A 90 -3.44 -25.78 -0.20
CA LEU A 90 -2.16 -26.45 -0.34
C LEU A 90 -2.32 -27.95 -0.19
N ASN A 91 -1.79 -28.68 -1.18
CA ASN A 91 -1.73 -30.12 -1.21
C ASN A 91 -0.40 -30.59 -0.64
N ILE A 92 -0.40 -31.45 0.38
CA ILE A 92 0.79 -31.74 1.20
C ILE A 92 0.91 -33.25 1.47
N ARG A 93 2.13 -33.78 1.43
CA ARG A 93 2.47 -35.17 1.78
C ARG A 93 3.66 -35.21 2.72
N LYS A 94 3.73 -36.26 3.54
CA LYS A 94 4.90 -36.54 4.37
C LYS A 94 6.12 -36.94 3.52
N ASP A 95 5.90 -37.83 2.57
CA ASP A 95 6.87 -38.32 1.58
C ASP A 95 6.16 -38.65 0.26
N ALA A 96 6.91 -39.06 -0.76
CA ALA A 96 6.37 -39.33 -2.10
C ALA A 96 5.28 -40.42 -2.12
N THR A 97 5.33 -41.36 -1.18
CA THR A 97 4.41 -42.51 -1.07
C THR A 97 3.26 -42.28 -0.11
N SER A 98 3.36 -41.24 0.72
CA SER A 98 2.39 -40.93 1.75
C SER A 98 1.09 -40.37 1.19
N LYS A 99 0.05 -40.47 2.03
CA LYS A 99 -1.27 -39.87 1.83
C LYS A 99 -1.17 -38.36 1.55
N LEU A 100 -2.09 -37.89 0.71
CA LEU A 100 -2.28 -36.48 0.41
C LEU A 100 -3.22 -35.82 1.44
N TYR A 101 -2.78 -34.68 1.96
CA TYR A 101 -3.54 -33.79 2.83
C TYR A 101 -3.80 -32.49 2.07
N GLN A 102 -4.99 -31.92 2.24
CA GLN A 102 -5.32 -30.61 1.69
C GLN A 102 -5.60 -29.63 2.81
N HIS A 103 -4.85 -28.53 2.83
CA HIS A 103 -4.95 -27.47 3.83
C HIS A 103 -5.53 -26.20 3.23
N ALA A 104 -6.53 -25.62 3.89
CA ALA A 104 -7.14 -24.36 3.50
C ALA A 104 -6.59 -23.20 4.35
N TYR A 105 -6.03 -22.19 3.69
CA TYR A 105 -5.49 -20.98 4.32
C TYR A 105 -6.25 -19.75 3.85
N PRO A 106 -6.92 -19.00 4.74
CA PRO A 106 -7.67 -17.81 4.33
C PRO A 106 -6.71 -16.73 3.85
N VAL A 107 -7.08 -16.04 2.78
CA VAL A 107 -6.36 -14.87 2.28
C VAL A 107 -7.05 -13.62 2.80
N THR A 108 -6.41 -12.92 3.73
CA THR A 108 -6.83 -11.59 4.15
C THR A 108 -6.15 -10.53 3.28
N CYS A 109 -6.84 -9.43 3.01
CA CYS A 109 -6.25 -8.27 2.37
C CYS A 109 -6.27 -7.09 3.33
N ALA A 110 -5.11 -6.46 3.53
CA ALA A 110 -4.94 -5.28 4.35
C ALA A 110 -4.78 -4.04 3.47
N ALA A 111 -5.26 -2.89 3.96
CA ALA A 111 -4.98 -1.63 3.30
C ALA A 111 -3.49 -1.30 3.42
N HIS A 112 -2.92 -0.81 2.33
CA HIS A 112 -1.54 -0.39 2.21
C HIS A 112 -1.50 1.03 1.68
N HIS A 113 -0.77 1.91 2.36
CA HIS A 113 -0.53 3.27 1.90
C HIS A 113 0.41 3.25 0.68
N CYS A 114 0.02 3.89 -0.41
CA CYS A 114 0.88 4.04 -1.58
C CYS A 114 2.08 4.94 -1.24
N ILE A 115 1.83 6.07 -0.60
CA ILE A 115 2.83 6.90 0.06
C ILE A 115 2.80 6.55 1.56
N PRO A 116 3.79 5.80 2.08
CA PRO A 116 3.84 5.44 3.49
C PRO A 116 4.02 6.68 4.36
N ALA A 117 3.11 6.90 5.31
CA ALA A 117 3.18 8.07 6.17
C ALA A 117 4.45 8.05 7.04
N GLN A 118 4.73 6.92 7.70
CA GLN A 118 5.81 6.79 8.69
C GLN A 118 7.17 6.53 8.06
N GLU A 119 7.21 5.72 7.00
CA GLU A 119 8.46 5.23 6.43
C GLU A 119 9.04 6.15 5.34
N SER A 120 8.20 7.04 4.79
CA SER A 120 8.56 7.95 3.70
C SER A 120 8.17 9.40 4.00
N LEU A 121 6.88 9.71 4.13
CA LEU A 121 6.40 11.10 4.21
C LEU A 121 6.96 11.85 5.42
N LYS A 122 6.94 11.22 6.60
CA LYS A 122 7.50 11.76 7.85
C LYS A 122 8.98 12.17 7.73
N ARG A 123 9.73 11.51 6.85
CA ARG A 123 11.17 11.77 6.63
C ARG A 123 11.42 12.82 5.54
N SER A 124 10.39 13.23 4.80
CA SER A 124 10.56 14.09 3.64
C SER A 124 10.59 15.56 4.02
N GLN A 125 11.48 16.31 3.37
CA GLN A 125 11.52 17.77 3.47
C GLN A 125 10.30 18.43 2.83
N LEU A 126 9.52 17.69 2.02
CA LEU A 126 8.28 18.18 1.44
C LEU A 126 7.28 18.69 2.48
N LEU A 127 7.36 18.22 3.73
CA LEU A 127 6.57 18.71 4.86
C LEU A 127 6.67 20.24 5.05
N GLU A 128 7.81 20.85 4.65
CA GLU A 128 8.01 22.30 4.62
C GLU A 128 6.88 23.02 3.87
N PHE A 129 6.44 22.45 2.74
CA PHE A 129 5.37 23.00 1.90
C PHE A 129 3.96 22.44 2.20
N MET A 130 3.85 21.57 3.21
CA MET A 130 2.57 20.98 3.63
C MET A 130 2.04 21.58 4.94
N VAL A 131 2.95 22.01 5.81
CA VAL A 131 2.66 22.49 7.16
C VAL A 131 2.74 24.00 7.21
N LYS A 132 1.78 24.61 7.90
CA LYS A 132 1.69 26.04 8.11
C LYS A 132 2.89 26.58 8.90
N LYS A 133 3.34 27.76 8.51
CA LYS A 133 4.44 28.48 9.15
C LYS A 133 4.13 28.80 10.60
N ASN A 134 5.11 28.54 11.47
CA ASN A 134 5.03 28.68 12.92
C ASN A 134 3.96 27.80 13.58
N ASP A 135 3.45 26.80 12.87
CA ASP A 135 2.57 25.77 13.42
C ASP A 135 3.35 24.46 13.62
N SER A 136 2.70 23.48 14.24
CA SER A 136 3.24 22.12 14.36
C SER A 136 2.22 21.09 13.92
N GLU A 137 2.69 20.10 13.18
CA GLU A 137 1.89 18.97 12.72
C GLU A 137 2.30 17.70 13.45
N ASP A 138 1.30 16.96 13.95
CA ASP A 138 1.53 15.69 14.62
C ASP A 138 1.87 14.60 13.61
N LEU A 139 2.98 13.90 13.86
CA LEU A 139 3.40 12.73 13.13
C LEU A 139 3.39 11.54 14.08
N LYS A 140 3.46 10.31 13.54
CA LYS A 140 3.54 9.14 14.42
C LYS A 140 4.82 9.21 15.25
N ASP A 141 4.69 9.28 16.58
CA ASP A 141 5.78 9.33 17.56
C ASP A 141 6.72 10.55 17.40
N ASP A 142 6.26 11.64 16.78
CA ASP A 142 7.07 12.84 16.48
C ASP A 142 6.18 14.05 16.09
N SER A 143 6.78 15.20 15.80
CA SER A 143 6.09 16.38 15.27
C SER A 143 6.96 17.13 14.27
N PHE A 144 6.35 17.86 13.34
CA PHE A 144 7.07 18.73 12.40
C PHE A 144 6.63 20.18 12.56
N SER A 145 7.59 21.12 12.63
CA SER A 145 7.30 22.55 12.88
C SER A 145 8.05 23.53 11.96
N ASN A 146 8.74 23.04 10.92
CA ASN A 146 9.48 23.86 9.96
C ASN A 146 8.65 24.26 8.74
N GLY A 147 7.35 24.47 8.91
CA GLY A 147 6.46 24.88 7.82
C GLY A 147 6.80 26.25 7.23
N VAL A 148 6.59 26.45 5.92
CA VAL A 148 6.80 27.75 5.25
C VAL A 148 5.56 28.31 4.57
N VAL A 149 4.47 27.55 4.49
CA VAL A 149 3.23 27.96 3.85
C VAL A 149 2.31 28.67 4.83
N TRP A 150 1.42 29.54 4.36
CA TRP A 150 0.57 30.32 5.27
C TRP A 150 -0.64 29.57 5.86
N ALA A 151 -0.92 28.38 5.34
CA ALA A 151 -1.95 27.43 5.77
C ALA A 151 -1.52 26.03 5.36
N ASP A 152 -2.01 25.01 6.06
CA ASP A 152 -1.76 23.63 5.69
C ASP A 152 -2.30 23.33 4.30
N VAL A 153 -1.71 22.35 3.63
CA VAL A 153 -2.15 21.94 2.30
C VAL A 153 -3.46 21.14 2.34
N GLY A 154 -3.81 20.59 3.51
CA GLY A 154 -5.00 19.78 3.71
C GLY A 154 -4.87 18.40 3.08
N TYR A 155 -3.74 17.73 3.32
CA TYR A 155 -3.52 16.36 2.87
C TYR A 155 -3.91 15.36 3.96
N ASP A 156 -4.78 14.41 3.61
CA ASP A 156 -5.16 13.25 4.42
C ASP A 156 -4.47 12.01 3.88
N VAL A 157 -3.44 11.54 4.60
CA VAL A 157 -2.66 10.37 4.18
C VAL A 157 -3.50 9.09 4.17
N ASN A 158 -4.63 9.07 4.88
CA ASN A 158 -5.55 7.94 4.94
C ASN A 158 -6.66 8.03 3.88
N GLY A 159 -6.63 9.01 2.98
CA GLY A 159 -7.59 9.13 1.88
C GLY A 159 -7.44 8.02 0.83
N VAL A 160 -8.52 7.78 0.08
CA VAL A 160 -8.65 6.66 -0.87
C VAL A 160 -7.63 6.71 -2.01
N GLU A 161 -7.26 7.89 -2.47
CA GLU A 161 -6.26 8.11 -3.52
C GLU A 161 -4.87 7.60 -3.10
N ASN A 162 -4.61 7.49 -1.79
CA ASN A 162 -3.38 6.93 -1.23
C ASN A 162 -3.50 5.45 -0.83
N GLY A 163 -4.62 4.79 -1.12
CA GLY A 163 -4.88 3.42 -0.67
C GLY A 163 -4.83 2.36 -1.75
N VAL A 164 -4.40 1.14 -1.38
CA VAL A 164 -4.60 -0.10 -2.14
C VAL A 164 -4.75 -1.29 -1.19
N PHE A 165 -5.48 -2.33 -1.58
CA PHE A 165 -5.56 -3.58 -0.82
C PHE A 165 -4.54 -4.59 -1.32
N LEU A 166 -3.72 -5.12 -0.42
CA LEU A 166 -2.70 -6.14 -0.70
C LEU A 166 -2.94 -7.40 0.16
N PRO A 167 -2.70 -8.62 -0.35
CA PRO A 167 -2.75 -9.84 0.45
C PRO A 167 -1.78 -9.75 1.63
N GLY A 168 -2.30 -9.96 2.85
CA GLY A 168 -1.61 -9.76 4.12
C GLY A 168 -0.64 -10.88 4.48
N ASN A 169 0.38 -10.52 5.25
CA ASN A 169 1.36 -11.45 5.81
C ASN A 169 0.85 -12.30 6.99
N TYR A 170 -0.41 -12.14 7.41
CA TYR A 170 -0.97 -12.82 8.59
C TYR A 170 -0.63 -14.32 8.60
N ALA A 171 -0.85 -15.06 7.51
CA ALA A 171 -0.58 -16.49 7.53
C ALA A 171 0.91 -16.88 7.66
N VAL A 172 1.85 -16.01 7.25
CA VAL A 172 3.29 -16.32 7.13
C VAL A 172 4.20 -15.59 8.11
N GLY A 173 3.79 -14.44 8.65
CA GLY A 173 4.63 -13.60 9.50
C GLY A 173 4.53 -13.99 10.97
N GLY A 174 5.65 -14.33 11.63
CA GLY A 174 5.70 -14.87 13.00
C GLY A 174 5.28 -13.96 14.17
N GLY A 175 4.48 -12.91 13.93
CA GLY A 175 3.85 -12.11 14.99
C GLY A 175 2.49 -12.69 15.41
N ARG A 176 1.58 -11.85 15.94
CA ARG A 176 0.18 -12.25 16.29
C ARG A 176 -0.59 -12.94 15.16
N GLY A 177 -0.12 -12.90 13.91
CA GLY A 177 -0.66 -13.61 12.74
C GLY A 177 -0.04 -14.99 12.46
N GLY A 178 1.22 -15.20 12.85
CA GLY A 178 1.98 -16.37 12.42
C GLY A 178 2.21 -17.37 13.52
N MET A 179 2.15 -18.63 13.12
CA MET A 179 2.34 -19.82 13.94
C MET A 179 1.35 -20.03 15.10
N GLY A 180 0.75 -18.98 15.69
CA GLY A 180 -0.20 -19.06 16.80
C GLY A 180 -1.69 -18.86 16.46
N VAL A 181 -2.05 -18.12 15.39
CA VAL A 181 -3.47 -17.92 15.00
C VAL A 181 -4.15 -19.23 14.59
N TRP A 182 -3.37 -20.17 14.08
CA TRP A 182 -3.86 -21.48 13.67
C TRP A 182 -3.90 -22.50 14.82
N GLU A 183 -3.46 -22.10 16.01
CA GLU A 183 -3.37 -22.92 17.23
C GLU A 183 -4.43 -22.50 18.26
N GLY A 184 -5.66 -22.18 17.83
CA GLY A 184 -6.86 -22.19 18.69
C GLY A 184 -6.77 -21.54 20.08
N ASP A 185 -5.98 -20.48 20.25
CA ASP A 185 -5.87 -19.80 21.54
C ASP A 185 -6.88 -18.64 21.58
N ASP A 186 -8.01 -18.89 22.24
CA ASP A 186 -9.23 -18.06 22.34
C ASP A 186 -9.06 -16.72 23.09
N SER A 187 -7.86 -16.13 23.15
CA SER A 187 -7.54 -15.16 24.20
C SER A 187 -7.48 -13.68 23.82
N ASN A 188 -8.01 -13.22 22.67
CA ASN A 188 -8.02 -11.76 22.39
C ASN A 188 -9.28 -11.27 21.63
N GLU A 189 -10.08 -10.43 22.31
CA GLU A 189 -11.38 -9.90 21.89
C GLU A 189 -11.34 -8.62 21.01
N ASP A 190 -10.17 -8.10 20.62
CA ASP A 190 -10.09 -6.71 20.10
C ASP A 190 -9.95 -6.54 18.57
N ASP A 191 -10.08 -7.60 17.77
CA ASP A 191 -10.19 -7.48 16.32
C ASP A 191 -11.28 -8.45 15.80
N ASP A 192 -12.43 -7.91 15.38
CA ASP A 192 -13.61 -8.61 14.81
C ASP A 192 -13.35 -9.35 13.47
N VAL A 193 -12.22 -10.04 13.34
CA VAL A 193 -11.95 -10.92 12.21
C VAL A 193 -12.33 -12.34 12.63
N GLU A 194 -13.62 -12.68 12.52
CA GLU A 194 -14.09 -14.06 12.61
C GLU A 194 -13.28 -14.94 11.62
N TYR A 195 -12.41 -15.80 12.16
CA TYR A 195 -11.70 -16.79 11.38
C TYR A 195 -12.64 -17.95 11.02
N PRO A 196 -12.39 -18.67 9.92
CA PRO A 196 -13.22 -19.83 9.57
C PRO A 196 -13.10 -20.95 10.61
N ASP A 197 -14.24 -21.54 11.00
CA ASP A 197 -14.28 -22.83 11.70
C ASP A 197 -13.69 -23.99 10.85
N ASP A 198 -13.50 -23.76 9.55
CA ASP A 198 -12.97 -24.70 8.57
C ASP A 198 -11.44 -24.55 8.31
N VAL A 199 -10.72 -23.75 9.11
CA VAL A 199 -9.26 -23.64 8.93
C VAL A 199 -8.56 -24.88 9.45
N GLY A 200 -7.75 -25.52 8.60
CA GLY A 200 -7.03 -26.73 8.97
C GLY A 200 -7.87 -28.00 8.98
N VAL A 201 -9.01 -28.02 8.26
CA VAL A 201 -9.74 -29.27 8.03
C VAL A 201 -8.90 -30.17 7.13
N ASP A 202 -8.21 -31.12 7.76
CA ASP A 202 -7.52 -32.22 7.09
C ASP A 202 -8.55 -33.08 6.35
N VAL A 203 -8.75 -32.82 5.05
CA VAL A 203 -9.54 -33.73 4.21
C VAL A 203 -8.64 -34.88 3.76
N ASP A 204 -8.97 -36.10 4.17
CA ASP A 204 -8.37 -37.30 3.61
C ASP A 204 -8.84 -37.50 2.16
N LEU A 205 -7.92 -37.32 1.21
CA LEU A 205 -8.23 -37.49 -0.20
C LEU A 205 -8.08 -38.94 -0.71
N ASN A 206 -7.83 -39.93 0.16
CA ASN A 206 -7.70 -41.34 -0.24
C ASN A 206 -9.04 -42.05 -0.47
N GLU A 207 -10.19 -41.47 -0.09
CA GLU A 207 -11.51 -42.07 -0.30
C GLU A 207 -12.31 -41.31 -1.38
N GLY A 208 -11.97 -41.52 -2.66
CA GLY A 208 -12.89 -41.38 -3.82
C GLY A 208 -13.61 -40.05 -4.06
N ALA A 209 -13.44 -39.03 -3.22
CA ALA A 209 -14.16 -37.78 -3.26
C ALA A 209 -13.16 -36.66 -3.55
N VAL A 210 -13.00 -36.34 -4.83
CA VAL A 210 -12.47 -35.04 -5.25
C VAL A 210 -13.59 -34.01 -5.01
N GLY A 211 -13.98 -33.85 -3.74
CA GLY A 211 -14.95 -32.86 -3.30
C GLY A 211 -14.32 -31.50 -3.44
N ALA A 212 -14.69 -30.77 -4.49
CA ALA A 212 -14.13 -29.48 -4.84
C ALA A 212 -14.28 -28.46 -3.71
N MET A 213 -13.27 -28.32 -2.86
CA MET A 213 -13.13 -27.10 -2.06
C MET A 213 -12.95 -25.94 -3.04
N ASP A 214 -13.85 -24.95 -2.95
CA ASP A 214 -13.80 -23.72 -3.75
C ASP A 214 -12.60 -22.87 -3.30
N GLY A 215 -11.45 -23.10 -3.94
CA GLY A 215 -10.19 -22.43 -3.67
C GLY A 215 -9.18 -22.65 -4.79
N LEU A 216 -8.12 -21.84 -4.83
CA LEU A 216 -7.07 -21.98 -5.83
C LEU A 216 -6.02 -22.97 -5.32
N ALA A 217 -5.97 -24.15 -5.95
CA ALA A 217 -4.89 -25.11 -5.77
C ALA A 217 -3.74 -24.80 -6.75
N ASP A 218 -2.50 -25.08 -6.33
CA ASP A 218 -1.33 -25.04 -7.22
C ASP A 218 -0.66 -26.41 -7.27
N GLY A 219 -0.13 -26.74 -8.46
CA GLY A 219 0.87 -27.77 -8.71
C GLY A 219 0.71 -29.14 -8.06
N GLY A 220 1.82 -29.88 -8.05
CA GLY A 220 1.94 -31.15 -7.33
C GLY A 220 2.01 -30.97 -5.82
N PRO A 221 1.94 -32.07 -5.05
CA PRO A 221 1.99 -32.03 -3.60
C PRO A 221 3.34 -31.51 -3.07
N ILE A 222 3.28 -30.72 -2.00
CA ILE A 222 4.43 -30.29 -1.21
C ILE A 222 4.89 -31.49 -0.36
N ILE A 223 6.17 -31.87 -0.44
CA ILE A 223 6.76 -32.88 0.43
C ILE A 223 7.52 -32.16 1.54
N ASP A 224 7.01 -32.21 2.78
CA ASP A 224 7.60 -31.43 3.88
C ASP A 224 7.76 -32.19 5.20
N GLY A 225 7.40 -33.48 5.23
CA GLY A 225 7.56 -34.34 6.39
C GLY A 225 6.56 -34.13 7.54
N ALA A 226 5.72 -33.08 7.51
CA ALA A 226 4.80 -32.73 8.59
C ALA A 226 3.36 -32.41 8.09
N PRO A 227 2.73 -33.26 7.28
CA PRO A 227 1.54 -32.91 6.51
C PRO A 227 0.28 -32.62 7.35
N SER A 228 0.24 -33.00 8.62
CA SER A 228 -0.86 -32.71 9.56
C SER A 228 -0.69 -31.38 10.30
N SER A 229 0.43 -30.67 10.11
CA SER A 229 0.62 -29.36 10.74
C SER A 229 -0.12 -28.28 9.97
N ASN A 230 -0.91 -27.46 10.66
CA ASN A 230 -1.53 -26.27 10.08
C ASN A 230 -0.54 -25.11 9.90
N ARG A 231 0.72 -25.26 10.33
CA ARG A 231 1.74 -24.21 10.19
C ARG A 231 2.27 -24.16 8.76
N LEU A 232 2.46 -22.94 8.25
CA LEU A 232 3.24 -22.72 7.03
C LEU A 232 4.73 -22.88 7.35
N SER A 233 5.26 -24.07 7.10
CA SER A 233 6.68 -24.43 7.24
C SER A 233 7.54 -23.83 6.11
N GLY A 234 8.87 -23.79 6.33
CA GLY A 234 9.85 -23.32 5.36
C GLY A 234 10.54 -22.00 5.74
N ALA A 235 11.68 -21.74 5.09
CA ALA A 235 12.47 -20.52 5.30
C ALA A 235 11.74 -19.29 4.74
N ASN A 236 11.94 -18.14 5.37
CA ASN A 236 11.38 -16.90 4.83
C ASN A 236 12.09 -16.53 3.53
N PHE A 237 11.33 -16.01 2.56
CA PHE A 237 11.81 -15.46 1.28
C PHE A 237 12.50 -16.46 0.34
N GLN A 238 12.50 -17.75 0.69
CA GLN A 238 13.00 -18.81 -0.18
C GLN A 238 11.88 -19.27 -1.12
N ALA A 239 11.98 -18.93 -2.39
CA ALA A 239 11.00 -19.31 -3.41
C ALA A 239 11.20 -20.74 -3.93
N ASP A 240 10.85 -21.72 -3.09
CA ASP A 240 10.98 -23.16 -3.33
C ASP A 240 9.59 -23.82 -3.41
N PRO A 241 9.29 -24.66 -4.43
CA PRO A 241 8.02 -25.38 -4.52
C PRO A 241 7.62 -26.19 -3.29
N ASN A 242 8.58 -26.65 -2.49
CA ASN A 242 8.36 -27.38 -1.24
C ASN A 242 8.26 -26.48 0.01
N ASN A 243 8.43 -25.17 -0.14
CA ASN A 243 8.26 -24.22 0.95
C ASN A 243 6.79 -23.78 1.05
N ARG A 244 6.09 -24.19 2.11
CA ARG A 244 4.66 -23.88 2.30
C ARG A 244 4.39 -22.38 2.37
N LYS A 245 5.25 -21.61 3.04
CA LYS A 245 5.12 -20.14 3.09
C LYS A 245 5.16 -19.55 1.68
N TRP A 246 6.15 -19.96 0.88
CA TRP A 246 6.26 -19.49 -0.50
C TRP A 246 5.02 -19.84 -1.33
N ARG A 247 4.53 -21.08 -1.23
CA ARG A 247 3.35 -21.55 -1.97
C ARG A 247 2.11 -20.75 -1.59
N TYR A 248 1.90 -20.51 -0.30
CA TYR A 248 0.83 -19.63 0.16
C TYR A 248 0.96 -18.22 -0.43
N VAL A 249 2.14 -17.57 -0.27
CA VAL A 249 2.35 -16.19 -0.72
C VAL A 249 2.15 -16.06 -2.23
N SER A 250 2.75 -16.97 -3.01
CA SER A 250 2.61 -17.00 -4.47
C SER A 250 1.15 -17.14 -4.91
N LEU A 251 0.39 -18.03 -4.27
CA LEU A 251 -1.03 -18.22 -4.57
C LEU A 251 -1.90 -17.04 -4.14
N ALA A 252 -1.64 -16.47 -2.96
CA ALA A 252 -2.34 -15.28 -2.48
C ALA A 252 -2.13 -14.09 -3.44
N MET A 253 -0.89 -13.86 -3.86
CA MET A 253 -0.52 -12.85 -4.86
C MET A 253 -1.19 -13.10 -6.22
N LYS A 254 -1.29 -14.37 -6.65
CA LYS A 254 -1.97 -14.76 -7.89
C LYS A 254 -3.49 -14.52 -7.80
N LEU A 255 -4.10 -14.83 -6.67
CA LEU A 255 -5.53 -14.64 -6.41
C LEU A 255 -5.93 -13.17 -6.41
N THR A 256 -5.14 -12.32 -5.75
CA THR A 256 -5.42 -10.89 -5.62
C THR A 256 -4.93 -10.09 -6.82
N ARG A 257 -4.01 -10.65 -7.62
CA ARG A 257 -3.24 -9.93 -8.63
C ARG A 257 -2.59 -8.68 -8.02
N ALA A 258 -2.03 -8.81 -6.83
CA ALA A 258 -1.38 -7.73 -6.11
C ALA A 258 -0.14 -8.23 -5.36
N GLN A 259 0.81 -7.33 -5.12
CA GLN A 259 2.01 -7.62 -4.34
C GLN A 259 1.65 -8.03 -2.90
N PHE A 260 2.54 -8.78 -2.26
CA PHE A 260 2.35 -9.19 -0.88
C PHE A 260 2.60 -8.03 0.10
N HIS A 261 1.67 -7.83 1.04
CA HIS A 261 1.75 -6.78 2.05
C HIS A 261 2.80 -7.15 3.10
N ASP A 262 3.87 -6.36 3.17
CA ASP A 262 4.90 -6.45 4.21
C ASP A 262 5.53 -5.08 4.40
N ARG A 263 6.28 -4.89 5.48
CA ARG A 263 7.08 -3.65 5.65
C ARG A 263 8.40 -3.83 4.91
N HIS A 264 8.68 -2.92 3.99
CA HIS A 264 9.89 -3.04 3.18
C HIS A 264 10.55 -1.69 2.90
N GLU A 265 11.77 -1.54 3.43
CA GLU A 265 12.53 -0.28 3.41
C GLU A 265 12.86 0.21 1.99
N PRO A 266 13.29 -0.64 1.03
CA PRO A 266 13.50 -0.20 -0.35
C PRO A 266 12.28 0.44 -1.02
N TYR A 267 11.06 -0.04 -0.75
CA TYR A 267 9.85 0.63 -1.26
C TYR A 267 9.73 2.04 -0.68
N SER A 268 9.88 2.16 0.64
CA SER A 268 9.77 3.44 1.34
C SER A 268 10.85 4.44 0.92
N ASN A 269 12.08 3.98 0.67
CA ASN A 269 13.17 4.82 0.18
C ASN A 269 12.91 5.28 -1.26
N TYR A 270 12.40 4.41 -2.13
CA TYR A 270 11.97 4.80 -3.48
C TYR A 270 10.89 5.89 -3.45
N VAL A 271 9.89 5.75 -2.57
CA VAL A 271 8.85 6.77 -2.41
C VAL A 271 9.45 8.08 -1.88
N LEU A 272 10.32 8.02 -0.87
CA LEU A 272 11.01 9.18 -0.32
C LEU A 272 11.79 9.93 -1.40
N GLU A 273 12.55 9.24 -2.26
CA GLU A 273 13.26 9.88 -3.38
C GLU A 273 12.33 10.68 -4.30
N HIS A 274 11.10 10.20 -4.53
CA HIS A 274 10.11 10.94 -5.34
C HIS A 274 9.54 12.14 -4.60
N LEU A 275 9.30 12.02 -3.30
CA LEU A 275 8.88 13.14 -2.46
C LEU A 275 9.96 14.24 -2.43
N GLU A 276 11.25 13.87 -2.35
CA GLU A 276 12.37 14.83 -2.39
C GLU A 276 12.49 15.52 -3.76
N LYS A 277 12.15 14.84 -4.86
CA LYS A 277 12.08 15.48 -6.19
C LYS A 277 10.94 16.50 -6.27
N ILE A 278 9.77 16.18 -5.70
CA ILE A 278 8.64 17.13 -5.62
C ILE A 278 9.06 18.33 -4.78
N HIS A 279 9.72 18.10 -3.63
CA HIS A 279 10.23 19.15 -2.76
C HIS A 279 11.23 20.07 -3.49
N ALA A 280 12.24 19.50 -4.16
CA ALA A 280 13.22 20.28 -4.92
C ALA A 280 12.57 21.15 -6.01
N ASN A 281 11.50 20.67 -6.65
CA ASN A 281 10.72 21.48 -7.59
C ASN A 281 10.03 22.66 -6.88
N TYR A 282 9.39 22.44 -5.74
CA TYR A 282 8.77 23.55 -4.99
C TYR A 282 9.79 24.57 -4.47
N LEU A 283 10.98 24.15 -4.07
CA LEU A 283 12.08 25.07 -3.75
C LEU A 283 12.43 25.96 -4.94
N LEU A 284 12.65 25.36 -6.12
CA LEU A 284 12.96 26.11 -7.34
C LEU A 284 11.82 27.08 -7.73
N LEU A 285 10.57 26.63 -7.64
CA LEU A 285 9.41 27.46 -7.95
C LEU A 285 9.24 28.59 -6.92
N LYS A 286 9.53 28.34 -5.64
CA LYS A 286 9.54 29.38 -4.60
C LYS A 286 10.62 30.42 -4.90
N GLU A 287 11.85 29.99 -5.17
CA GLU A 287 12.97 30.89 -5.49
C GLU A 287 12.61 31.77 -6.68
N LYS A 288 12.23 31.16 -7.81
CA LYS A 288 11.90 31.88 -9.05
C LYS A 288 10.66 32.77 -8.92
N GLN A 289 9.57 32.28 -8.35
CA GLN A 289 8.28 33.00 -8.40
C GLN A 289 8.13 33.98 -7.25
N VAL A 290 8.61 33.61 -6.05
CA VAL A 290 8.41 34.36 -4.82
C VAL A 290 9.64 35.20 -4.48
N ASP A 291 10.82 34.58 -4.37
CA ASP A 291 12.01 35.26 -3.86
C ASP A 291 12.58 36.26 -4.88
N GLU A 292 12.64 35.87 -6.16
CA GLU A 292 13.01 36.74 -7.28
C GLU A 292 11.87 37.69 -7.72
N LYS A 293 10.67 37.53 -7.16
CA LYS A 293 9.47 38.36 -7.45
C LYS A 293 9.03 38.33 -8.91
N ASN A 294 9.20 37.20 -9.60
CA ASN A 294 8.71 37.03 -10.98
C ASN A 294 7.19 36.87 -11.05
N CYS A 295 6.53 36.48 -9.96
CA CYS A 295 5.06 36.43 -9.88
C CYS A 295 4.48 37.79 -9.39
N PRO A 296 3.63 38.47 -10.19
CA PRO A 296 3.01 39.74 -9.80
C PRO A 296 2.19 39.64 -8.50
N ASP A 297 1.39 38.58 -8.35
CA ASP A 297 0.54 38.38 -7.17
C ASP A 297 1.37 38.17 -5.89
N CYS A 298 2.48 37.41 -5.97
CA CYS A 298 3.42 37.25 -4.87
C CYS A 298 4.08 38.58 -4.50
N LYS A 299 4.46 39.40 -5.50
CA LYS A 299 5.06 40.71 -5.30
C LYS A 299 4.10 41.66 -4.57
N GLU A 300 2.83 41.68 -4.94
CA GLU A 300 1.79 42.46 -4.26
C GLU A 300 1.56 41.99 -2.81
N LYS A 301 1.77 40.69 -2.55
CA LYS A 301 1.59 40.06 -1.23
C LYS A 301 2.87 39.95 -0.40
N ALA A 302 3.98 40.58 -0.80
CA ALA A 302 5.29 40.42 -0.15
C ALA A 302 5.27 40.61 1.38
N LYS A 303 4.48 41.57 1.88
CA LYS A 303 4.30 41.78 3.33
C LYS A 303 3.62 40.57 4.00
N LYS A 304 2.52 40.07 3.43
CA LYS A 304 1.82 38.88 3.93
C LYS A 304 2.70 37.65 3.85
N ILE A 305 3.51 37.51 2.81
CA ILE A 305 4.43 36.37 2.66
C ILE A 305 5.48 36.36 3.76
N LYS A 306 6.03 37.54 4.10
CA LYS A 306 6.96 37.68 5.23
C LYS A 306 6.31 37.27 6.55
N ASP A 307 5.09 37.74 6.79
CA ASP A 307 4.40 37.58 8.08
C ASP A 307 3.81 36.16 8.25
N LEU A 308 3.18 35.63 7.20
CA LEU A 308 2.37 34.41 7.25
C LEU A 308 3.03 33.21 6.58
N GLY A 309 4.02 33.40 5.71
CA GLY A 309 4.56 32.34 4.86
C GLY A 309 4.11 32.46 3.41
N VAL A 310 4.69 31.64 2.53
CA VAL A 310 4.34 31.63 1.10
C VAL A 310 2.90 31.16 0.90
N PRO A 311 2.22 31.58 -0.18
CA PRO A 311 0.85 31.13 -0.39
C PRO A 311 0.81 29.60 -0.55
N THR A 312 -0.17 28.94 0.05
CA THR A 312 -0.22 27.46 0.08
C THR A 312 -0.36 26.88 -1.33
N PRO A 313 0.47 25.90 -1.72
CA PRO A 313 0.35 25.23 -3.00
C PRO A 313 -0.68 24.09 -2.94
N PHE A 314 -1.99 24.39 -2.89
CA PHE A 314 -3.01 23.32 -2.76
C PHE A 314 -2.94 22.26 -3.87
N GLY A 315 -2.43 22.61 -5.05
CA GLY A 315 -2.15 21.64 -6.13
C GLY A 315 -1.11 20.57 -5.79
N LEU A 316 -0.36 20.71 -4.68
CA LEU A 316 0.54 19.69 -4.17
C LEU A 316 -0.20 18.39 -3.84
N VAL A 317 -1.43 18.45 -3.31
CA VAL A 317 -2.24 17.26 -3.04
C VAL A 317 -2.52 16.48 -4.33
N ALA A 318 -2.84 17.17 -5.43
CA ALA A 318 -3.02 16.53 -6.73
C ALA A 318 -1.73 15.85 -7.23
N ARG A 319 -0.56 16.45 -6.99
CA ARG A 319 0.74 15.82 -7.31
C ARG A 319 1.00 14.57 -6.48
N LEU A 320 0.71 14.60 -5.18
CA LEU A 320 0.82 13.43 -4.29
C LEU A 320 -0.15 12.32 -4.74
N ASN A 321 -1.38 12.67 -5.12
CA ASN A 321 -2.35 11.72 -5.65
C ASN A 321 -1.88 11.10 -6.98
N GLY A 322 -1.24 11.88 -7.86
CA GLY A 322 -0.61 11.39 -9.08
C GLY A 322 0.51 10.39 -8.80
N LEU A 323 1.38 10.68 -7.82
CA LEU A 323 2.41 9.75 -7.36
C LEU A 323 1.79 8.45 -6.82
N SER A 324 0.79 8.56 -5.93
CA SER A 324 0.07 7.41 -5.38
C SER A 324 -0.60 6.55 -6.47
N ALA A 325 -1.22 7.17 -7.47
CA ALA A 325 -1.82 6.46 -8.60
C ALA A 325 -0.77 5.66 -9.41
N SER A 326 0.40 6.26 -9.65
CA SER A 326 1.53 5.57 -10.30
C SER A 326 2.01 4.39 -9.46
N LEU A 327 2.24 4.60 -8.15
CA LEU A 327 2.67 3.56 -7.22
C LEU A 327 1.66 2.41 -7.13
N ARG A 328 0.36 2.72 -7.09
CA ARG A 328 -0.72 1.71 -7.09
C ARG A 328 -0.61 0.75 -8.28
N GLY A 329 -0.22 1.23 -9.45
CA GLY A 329 -0.01 0.39 -10.65
C GLY A 329 1.16 -0.59 -10.53
N TYR A 330 2.13 -0.33 -9.65
CA TYR A 330 3.21 -1.26 -9.33
C TYR A 330 2.81 -2.22 -8.21
N LEU A 331 2.00 -1.77 -7.25
CA LEU A 331 1.56 -2.57 -6.11
C LEU A 331 0.42 -3.56 -6.46
N SER A 332 -0.44 -3.16 -7.38
CA SER A 332 -1.58 -3.95 -7.83
C SER A 332 -1.55 -4.10 -9.36
N GLY A 333 -1.96 -5.25 -9.85
CA GLY A 333 -1.82 -5.64 -11.25
C GLY A 333 -0.70 -6.65 -11.48
N GLY A 334 -0.22 -6.74 -12.72
CA GLY A 334 0.79 -7.72 -13.15
C GLY A 334 2.16 -7.14 -13.49
N ARG A 335 2.36 -5.82 -13.35
CA ARG A 335 3.58 -5.09 -13.73
C ARG A 335 4.49 -4.89 -12.52
N TRP A 336 5.01 -5.99 -11.97
CA TRP A 336 5.91 -5.91 -10.80
C TRP A 336 7.35 -5.79 -11.25
N SER A 337 8.09 -4.90 -10.57
CA SER A 337 9.49 -4.60 -10.82
C SER A 337 10.34 -5.10 -9.66
N ASP A 338 11.55 -5.58 -9.94
CA ASP A 338 12.54 -5.94 -8.92
C ASP A 338 13.10 -4.72 -8.18
N LYS A 339 12.84 -3.50 -8.68
CA LYS A 339 13.20 -2.24 -8.04
C LYS A 339 12.13 -1.70 -7.09
N LEU A 340 10.88 -2.14 -7.23
CA LEU A 340 9.77 -1.59 -6.47
C LEU A 340 8.86 -2.70 -5.95
N TYR A 341 9.13 -3.13 -4.73
CA TYR A 341 8.43 -4.24 -4.11
C TYR A 341 8.18 -4.03 -2.61
N THR A 342 7.04 -4.50 -2.13
CA THR A 342 6.59 -4.34 -0.73
C THR A 342 6.98 -5.48 0.18
N SER A 343 7.59 -6.55 -0.34
CA SER A 343 8.05 -7.69 0.47
C SER A 343 9.15 -8.46 -0.24
N ASP A 344 10.13 -8.99 0.50
CA ASP A 344 11.15 -9.89 -0.06
C ASP A 344 10.55 -11.12 -0.73
N TRP A 345 9.32 -11.52 -0.34
CA TRP A 345 8.56 -12.54 -1.07
C TRP A 345 8.23 -12.14 -2.50
N VAL A 346 7.91 -10.86 -2.73
CA VAL A 346 7.63 -10.31 -4.07
C VAL A 346 8.91 -10.29 -4.90
N LEU A 347 10.04 -9.90 -4.31
CA LEU A 347 11.33 -9.94 -5.00
C LEU A 347 11.68 -11.38 -5.44
N ALA A 348 11.49 -12.35 -4.54
CA ALA A 348 11.69 -13.77 -4.86
C ALA A 348 10.75 -14.23 -5.99
N HIS A 349 9.50 -13.75 -6.00
CA HIS A 349 8.55 -14.01 -7.08
C HIS A 349 8.97 -13.46 -8.43
N VAL A 350 9.38 -12.19 -8.47
CA VAL A 350 9.80 -11.53 -9.71
C VAL A 350 11.03 -12.23 -10.29
N ARG A 351 12.02 -12.56 -9.46
CA ARG A 351 13.24 -13.26 -9.89
C ARG A 351 12.95 -14.66 -10.45
N ASN A 352 12.09 -15.44 -9.80
CA ASN A 352 11.72 -16.77 -10.28
C ASN A 352 10.99 -16.73 -11.63
N ARG A 353 10.16 -15.71 -11.89
CA ARG A 353 9.49 -15.54 -13.20
C ARG A 353 10.48 -15.23 -14.32
N GLN A 354 11.53 -14.47 -14.04
CA GLN A 354 12.56 -14.14 -15.03
C GLN A 354 13.48 -15.34 -15.33
N GLY A 355 13.77 -16.18 -14.32
CA GLY A 355 14.62 -17.36 -14.49
C GLY A 355 13.94 -18.58 -15.15
N GLY A 356 12.60 -18.66 -15.12
CA GLY A 356 11.83 -19.79 -15.66
C GLY A 356 11.45 -19.71 -17.13
N GLY A 357 11.99 -18.74 -17.88
CA GLY A 357 11.71 -18.53 -19.31
C GLY A 357 12.74 -19.13 -20.27
N GLY A 358 13.50 -20.14 -19.82
CA GLY A 358 14.51 -20.86 -20.63
C GLY A 358 13.97 -22.13 -21.26
#